data_AF-A0AA36GCX6-F1
#
_entry.id   AF-A0AA36GCX6-F1
#
_cell.length_a   1.000
_cell.length_b   1.000
_cell.length_c   1.000
_cell.angle_alpha   90.00
_cell.angle_beta   90.00
_cell.angle_gamma   90.00
#
_symmetry.space_group_name_H-M   'P 1'
#
loop_
_entity.id
_entity.type
_entity.pdbx_description
1 polymer ?
#
loop_
_entity_poly.entity_id
_entity_poly.type
_entity_poly.pdbx_seq_one_letter_code
_entity_poly.pdbx_strand_id
1 'polypeptide(L)'
;MSISCSRSLADIRAEQADNLDRLRSTLETMNLKDLVPILVARNVLKSYEMGAVYAKESTEAQVDALICLLKTKNHWVGPMTDALIRNGQAPVAKMLLQMQQTSTA
;
A
#
# COMPACT_ATOMS: atom_id res chain seq x y z
N MET A 1 6.24 -14.27 34.37
CA MET A 1 6.18 -14.47 32.90
C MET A 1 5.04 -13.62 32.36
N SER A 2 5.33 -12.47 31.77
CA SER A 2 4.33 -11.69 31.02
C SER A 2 4.17 -12.36 29.66
N ILE A 3 2.98 -12.90 29.39
CA ILE A 3 2.63 -13.34 28.04
C ILE A 3 2.56 -12.06 27.20
N SER A 4 3.49 -11.87 26.27
CA SER A 4 3.36 -10.81 25.27
C SER A 4 2.09 -11.12 24.46
N CYS A 5 1.04 -10.34 24.67
CA CYS A 5 -0.15 -10.41 23.85
C CYS A 5 0.26 -10.14 22.40
N SER A 6 -0.15 -11.02 21.49
CA SER A 6 0.00 -10.75 20.07
C SER A 6 -0.78 -9.49 19.71
N ARG A 7 -0.20 -8.67 18.82
CA ARG A 7 -0.80 -7.41 18.41
C ARG A 7 -2.12 -7.64 17.69
N SER A 8 -3.12 -6.81 17.97
CA SER A 8 -4.43 -6.97 17.34
C SER A 8 -4.38 -6.62 15.85
N LEU A 9 -5.27 -7.21 15.06
CA LEU A 9 -5.42 -6.86 13.64
C LEU A 9 -5.81 -5.39 13.44
N ALA A 10 -6.53 -4.79 14.40
CA ALA A 10 -6.91 -3.38 14.34
C ALA A 10 -5.68 -2.48 14.46
N ASP A 11 -4.77 -2.79 15.39
CA ASP A 11 -3.54 -2.03 15.59
C ASP A 11 -2.60 -2.16 14.38
N ILE A 12 -2.53 -3.35 13.78
CA ILE A 12 -1.75 -3.58 12.54
C ILE A 12 -2.33 -2.75 11.38
N ARG A 13 -3.67 -2.72 11.23
CA ARG A 13 -4.32 -1.94 10.18
C ARG A 13 -4.13 -0.43 10.37
N ALA A 14 -4.25 0.06 11.60
CA ALA A 14 -4.05 1.47 11.91
C ALA A 14 -2.65 1.94 11.50
N GLU A 15 -1.62 1.19 11.87
CA GLU A 15 -0.26 1.52 11.47
C GLU A 15 -0.01 1.35 9.97
N GLN A 16 -0.55 0.30 9.35
CA GLN A 16 -0.48 0.16 7.89
C GLN A 16 -1.11 1.35 7.17
N ALA A 17 -2.20 1.90 7.72
CA ALA A 17 -2.82 3.11 7.21
C ALA A 17 -1.91 4.33 7.36
N ASP A 18 -1.27 4.51 8.52
CA ASP A 18 -0.31 5.60 8.75
C ASP A 18 0.91 5.48 7.82
N ASN A 19 1.40 4.27 7.60
CA ASN A 19 2.50 3.99 6.69
C ASN A 19 2.15 4.30 5.23
N LEU A 20 0.90 4.07 4.81
CA LEU A 20 0.41 4.49 3.48
C LEU A 20 0.42 6.02 3.34
N ASP A 21 0.01 6.76 4.37
CA ASP A 21 0.04 8.23 4.34
C ASP A 21 1.47 8.76 4.23
N ARG A 22 2.43 8.13 4.91
CA ARG A 22 3.86 8.47 4.80
C ARG A 22 4.44 8.19 3.41
N LEU A 23 3.88 7.21 2.69
CA LEU A 23 4.31 6.88 1.33
C LEU A 23 3.68 7.77 0.25
N ARG A 24 2.68 8.60 0.59
CA ARG A 24 1.94 9.43 -0.37
C ARG A 24 2.85 10.20 -1.34
N SER A 25 3.76 11.00 -0.81
CA SER A 25 4.66 11.82 -1.64
C SER A 25 5.57 10.98 -2.54
N THR A 26 5.92 9.77 -2.10
CA THR A 26 6.70 8.85 -2.94
C THR A 26 5.85 8.29 -4.08
N LEU A 27 4.59 7.92 -3.80
CA LEU A 27 3.64 7.41 -4.80
C LEU A 27 3.24 8.47 -5.83
N GLU A 28 3.19 9.75 -5.45
CA GLU A 28 2.91 10.87 -6.38
C GLU A 28 3.98 11.03 -7.47
N THR A 29 5.21 10.58 -7.20
CA THR A 29 6.28 10.57 -8.21
C THR A 29 6.24 9.37 -9.15
N MET A 30 5.33 8.42 -8.91
CA MET A 30 5.24 7.17 -9.66
C MET A 30 4.11 7.17 -10.69
N ASN A 31 4.29 6.34 -11.72
CA ASN A 31 3.21 6.01 -12.64
C ASN A 31 2.34 4.87 -12.07
N LEU A 32 1.13 5.21 -11.62
CA LEU A 32 0.19 4.24 -11.04
C LEU A 32 -0.28 3.16 -12.03
N LYS A 33 -0.08 3.35 -13.34
CA LYS A 33 -0.34 2.32 -14.35
C LYS A 33 0.58 1.11 -14.23
N ASP A 34 1.70 1.25 -13.54
CA ASP A 34 2.64 0.15 -13.31
C ASP A 34 2.37 -0.58 -11.98
N LEU A 35 1.56 0.01 -11.10
CA LEU A 35 1.28 -0.52 -9.76
C LEU A 35 -0.12 -1.12 -9.63
N VAL A 36 -1.15 -0.35 -9.99
CA VAL A 36 -2.56 -0.72 -9.77
C VAL A 36 -2.97 -2.00 -10.50
N PRO A 37 -2.53 -2.30 -11.74
CA PRO A 37 -2.90 -3.55 -12.40
C PRO A 37 -2.38 -4.78 -11.68
N ILE A 38 -1.20 -4.70 -11.04
CA ILE A 38 -0.63 -5.79 -10.25
C ILE A 38 -1.49 -6.01 -8.99
N LEU A 39 -1.94 -4.93 -8.34
CA LEU A 39 -2.85 -5.04 -7.19
C LEU A 39 -4.19 -5.68 -7.56
N VAL A 40 -4.70 -5.43 -8.76
CA VAL A 40 -5.89 -6.12 -9.28
C VAL A 40 -5.60 -7.60 -9.57
N ALA A 41 -4.49 -7.89 -10.28
CA ALA A 41 -4.09 -9.26 -10.61
C ALA A 41 -3.82 -10.13 -9.38
N ARG A 42 -3.40 -9.51 -8.26
CA ARG A 42 -3.19 -10.15 -6.96
C ARG A 42 -4.43 -10.15 -6.07
N ASN A 43 -5.60 -9.78 -6.58
CA ASN A 43 -6.88 -9.74 -5.88
C ASN A 43 -6.92 -8.80 -4.65
N VAL A 44 -6.03 -7.80 -4.58
CA VAL A 44 -6.09 -6.74 -3.56
C VAL A 44 -7.18 -5.72 -3.91
N LEU A 45 -7.22 -5.32 -5.18
CA LEU A 45 -8.22 -4.42 -5.72
C LEU A 45 -9.12 -5.15 -6.73
N LYS A 46 -10.34 -4.63 -6.92
CA LYS A 46 -11.24 -5.04 -7.99
C LYS A 46 -11.06 -4.15 -9.22
N SER A 47 -11.42 -4.66 -10.39
CA SER A 47 -11.29 -3.91 -11.65
C SER A 47 -12.07 -2.58 -11.64
N TYR A 48 -13.24 -2.52 -10.98
CA TYR A 48 -13.99 -1.27 -10.85
C TYR A 48 -13.30 -0.26 -9.90
N GLU A 49 -12.54 -0.73 -8.90
CA GLU A 49 -11.76 0.12 -8.01
C GLU A 49 -10.56 0.72 -8.74
N MET A 50 -9.90 -0.06 -9.61
CA MET A 50 -8.90 0.44 -10.55
C MET A 50 -9.48 1.51 -11.48
N GLY A 51 -10.67 1.27 -12.03
CA GLY A 51 -11.39 2.27 -12.83
C GLY A 51 -11.66 3.56 -12.04
N ALA A 52 -12.08 3.44 -10.78
CA ALA A 52 -12.33 4.58 -9.90
C ALA A 52 -11.06 5.36 -9.55
N VAL A 53 -9.90 4.69 -9.43
CA VAL A 53 -8.59 5.35 -9.29
C VAL A 53 -8.29 6.15 -10.56
N TYR A 54 -8.32 5.52 -11.73
CA TYR A 54 -7.93 6.18 -12.98
C TYR A 54 -8.91 7.26 -13.47
N ALA A 55 -10.15 7.25 -12.97
CA ALA A 55 -11.12 8.30 -13.25
C ALA A 55 -10.76 9.64 -12.57
N LYS A 56 -9.80 9.68 -11.63
CA LYS A 56 -9.34 10.91 -11.01
C LYS A 56 -8.45 11.72 -11.94
N GLU A 57 -8.66 13.04 -11.95
CA GLU A 57 -8.09 13.96 -12.93
C GLU A 57 -6.60 14.28 -12.68
N SER A 58 -6.14 14.23 -11.42
CA SER A 58 -4.75 14.51 -11.04
C SER A 58 -4.06 13.29 -10.46
N THR A 59 -2.74 13.20 -10.61
CA THR A 59 -1.93 12.13 -9.99
C THR A 59 -2.13 12.09 -8.47
N GLU A 60 -2.16 13.24 -7.81
CA GLU A 60 -2.45 13.36 -6.37
C GLU A 60 -3.81 12.72 -6.02
N ALA A 61 -4.87 13.05 -6.75
CA ALA A 61 -6.19 12.49 -6.51
C ALA A 61 -6.26 10.98 -6.81
N GLN A 62 -5.47 10.49 -7.79
CA GLN A 62 -5.34 9.05 -8.04
C GLN A 62 -4.62 8.34 -6.89
N VAL A 63 -3.53 8.93 -6.36
CA VAL A 63 -2.80 8.40 -5.20
C VAL A 63 -3.69 8.38 -3.96
N ASP A 64 -4.44 9.44 -3.71
CA ASP A 64 -5.40 9.54 -2.61
C ASP A 64 -6.48 8.46 -2.69
N ALA A 65 -7.04 8.25 -3.89
CA ALA A 65 -8.01 7.20 -4.12
C ALA A 65 -7.41 5.81 -3.86
N LEU A 66 -6.18 5.56 -4.34
CA LEU A 66 -5.47 4.31 -4.11
C LEU A 66 -5.20 4.07 -2.62
N ILE A 67 -4.69 5.07 -1.91
CA ILE A 67 -4.43 4.97 -0.46
C ILE A 67 -5.73 4.69 0.30
N CYS A 68 -6.81 5.43 0.00
CA CYS A 68 -8.11 5.21 0.62
C CYS A 68 -8.60 3.77 0.42
N LEU A 69 -8.44 3.22 -0.78
CA LEU A 69 -8.79 1.83 -1.06
C LEU A 69 -7.92 0.87 -0.25
N LEU A 70 -6.60 1.03 -0.28
CA LEU A 70 -5.64 0.14 0.39
C LEU A 70 -5.83 0.09 1.91
N LYS A 71 -6.21 1.21 2.54
CA LYS A 71 -6.56 1.26 3.97
C LYS A 71 -7.70 0.31 4.36
N THR A 72 -8.57 -0.06 3.40
CA THR A 72 -9.68 -1.01 3.62
C THR A 72 -9.29 -2.46 3.33
N LYS A 73 -8.12 -2.72 2.75
CA LYS A 73 -7.69 -4.05 2.30
C LYS A 73 -6.79 -4.72 3.33
N ASN A 74 -6.82 -6.05 3.34
CA ASN A 74 -5.84 -6.86 4.06
C ASN A 74 -4.76 -7.33 3.09
N HIS A 75 -3.58 -7.63 3.63
CA HIS A 75 -2.49 -8.30 2.90
C HIS A 75 -1.99 -7.57 1.63
N TRP A 76 -2.20 -6.24 1.53
CA TRP A 76 -1.80 -5.47 0.36
C TRP A 76 -0.28 -5.24 0.26
N VAL A 77 0.43 -5.28 1.40
CA VAL A 77 1.87 -5.00 1.50
C VAL A 77 2.69 -5.87 0.54
N GLY A 78 2.42 -7.18 0.51
CA GLY A 78 3.15 -8.12 -0.36
C GLY A 78 2.97 -7.81 -1.85
N PRO A 79 1.74 -7.77 -2.36
CA PRO A 79 1.45 -7.35 -3.74
C PRO A 79 1.99 -5.96 -4.11
N MET A 80 1.92 -4.99 -3.19
CA MET A 80 2.49 -3.65 -3.41
C MET A 80 4.02 -3.70 -3.51
N THR A 81 4.67 -4.51 -2.67
CA THR A 81 6.11 -4.74 -2.71
C THR A 81 6.54 -5.38 -4.04
N ASP A 82 5.82 -6.41 -4.50
CA ASP A 82 6.03 -7.06 -5.81
C ASP A 82 5.89 -6.03 -6.96
N ALA A 83 4.85 -5.18 -6.91
CA ALA A 83 4.62 -4.14 -7.90
C ALA A 83 5.75 -3.11 -7.95
N LEU A 84 6.20 -2.63 -6.79
CA LEU A 84 7.31 -1.68 -6.68
C LEU A 84 8.60 -2.27 -7.25
N ILE A 85 8.95 -3.52 -6.92
CA ILE A 85 10.16 -4.18 -7.42
C ILE A 85 10.10 -4.33 -8.95
N ARG A 86 8.96 -4.78 -9.49
CA ARG A 86 8.78 -4.96 -10.94
C ARG A 86 8.87 -3.64 -11.72
N ASN A 87 8.53 -2.53 -11.09
CA ASN A 87 8.66 -1.20 -11.69
C ASN A 87 10.01 -0.51 -11.40
N GLY A 88 11.03 -1.26 -10.96
CA GLY A 88 12.36 -0.72 -10.66
C GLY A 88 12.44 0.12 -9.38
N GLN A 89 11.34 0.21 -8.62
CA GLN A 89 11.23 0.96 -7.36
C GLN A 89 11.67 0.13 -6.15
N ALA A 90 12.73 -0.68 -6.30
CA ALA A 90 13.26 -1.52 -5.24
C ALA A 90 13.65 -0.74 -3.95
N PRO A 91 14.19 0.50 -4.03
CA PRO A 91 14.42 1.32 -2.83
C PRO A 91 13.14 1.62 -2.05
N VAL A 92 12.04 1.92 -2.75
CA VAL A 92 10.74 2.20 -2.12
C VAL A 92 10.12 0.93 -1.55
N ALA A 93 10.26 -0.20 -2.25
CA ALA A 93 9.85 -1.51 -1.72
C ALA A 93 10.57 -1.84 -0.40
N LYS A 94 11.89 -1.58 -0.34
CA LYS A 94 12.67 -1.76 0.89
C LYS A 94 12.19 -0.83 2.01
N MET A 95 11.92 0.44 1.70
CA MET A 95 11.38 1.39 2.66
C MET A 95 10.02 0.95 3.21
N LEU A 96 9.10 0.50 2.34
CA LEU A 96 7.81 -0.04 2.74
C LEU A 96 7.96 -1.23 3.71
N LEU A 97 8.84 -2.17 3.40
CA LEU A 97 9.10 -3.33 4.27
C LEU A 97 9.68 -2.92 5.63
N GLN A 98 10.61 -1.97 5.65
CA GLN A 98 11.19 -1.44 6.90
C GLN A 98 10.12 -0.78 7.77
N MET A 99 9.21 -0.01 7.17
CA MET A 99 8.07 0.59 7.87
C MET A 99 7.12 -0.45 8.49
N GLN A 100 7.07 -1.68 7.97
CA GLN A 100 6.28 -2.76 8.58
C GLN A 100 7.04 -3.49 9.70
N GLN A 101 8.38 -3.47 9.68
CA GLN A 101 9.23 -4.17 10.64
C GLN A 101 9.48 -3.40 11.93
N THR A 102 9.28 -2.07 11.92
CA THR A 102 9.37 -1.21 13.12
C THR A 102 8.34 -1.53 14.20
N SER A 103 7.53 -2.57 13.98
CA SER A 103 6.38 -2.95 14.79
C SER A 103 6.45 -4.32 15.44
N THR A 104 7.59 -4.98 15.32
CA THR A 104 7.91 -6.22 16.03
C THR A 104 8.88 -6.02 17.21
N ALA A 105 9.08 -4.78 17.67
CA ALA A 105 9.95 -4.45 18.80
C ALA A 105 9.15 -4.14 20.07
#